data_AF-A0A6N1DWC2-F1
#
_entry.id   AF-A0A6N1DWC2-F1
#
_cell.length_a   1.000
_cell.length_b   1.000
_cell.length_c   1.000
_cell.angle_alpha   90.00
_cell.angle_beta   90.00
_cell.angle_gamma   90.00
#
_symmetry.space_group_name_H-M   'P 1'
#
loop_
_entity.id
_entity.type
_entity.pdbx_description
1 polymer ?
#
loop_
_entity_poly.entity_id
_entity_poly.type
_entity_poly.pdbx_seq_one_letter_code
_entity_poly.pdbx_strand_id
1 'polypeptide(L)'
;MKRLLCLYKPSNDKNYPWALKHPKVKSALALFKTRKDAMNWFLELGYDCATYFQTDKRVFGGLFISEKNEEGVFEFEINTERYDGNVDEADILEEFHVNQKTGLRNNEAAGEYLKEIVDFKVLRDHETYFPVDDDFVLERKKNPKDLQIEKLQKQIEELQLLLQNKNVDSEEVALLLAKLNDTNSDKVALEREIEILKARAESYDNVEVQKDVEVREVIKEVIREVPVEVIKEVEVIKEVEVIKEVYVNENDLIKYHYIRDLSKDEQLESLAVFADKLEKVTEKVTEEKTTSVNDLTDIKNELTNSLSVAKELKDHYKDDVKKTKLLKLITESLVMSSEKLSTKIFAKEEVEHTPENFVYVELKEGENLRLSQELSYVVYNKKYVAFVEEMNYKYAFVAQKASNRDHLLVFTDYANNLDGQVVTKTKEVYVRENDSFLFWAVLLISLSFGILITLVFMLWLGYVPPLN
;
A
#
# COMPACT_ATOMS: atom_id res chain seq x y z
N MET A 1 1.53 -10.21 4.65
CA MET A 1 1.86 -11.00 5.87
C MET A 1 1.86 -12.48 5.52
N LYS A 2 2.70 -13.30 6.16
CA LYS A 2 2.76 -14.74 5.89
C LYS A 2 1.49 -15.45 6.38
N ARG A 3 1.16 -16.59 5.79
CA ARG A 3 0.07 -17.46 6.27
C ARG A 3 0.57 -18.77 6.83
N LEU A 4 -0.02 -19.19 7.93
CA LEU A 4 0.27 -20.48 8.52
C LEU A 4 -1.00 -21.17 8.99
N LEU A 5 -1.00 -22.49 8.90
CA LEU A 5 -1.99 -23.36 9.51
C LEU A 5 -1.29 -24.18 10.58
N CYS A 6 -1.79 -24.15 11.81
CA CYS A 6 -1.42 -25.07 12.87
C CYS A 6 -2.48 -26.18 12.94
N LEU A 7 -2.19 -27.33 12.31
CA LEU A 7 -3.16 -28.39 12.06
C LEU A 7 -2.93 -29.60 12.98
N TYR A 8 -4.02 -30.20 13.46
CA TYR A 8 -3.96 -31.44 14.23
C TYR A 8 -4.17 -32.66 13.32
N LYS A 9 -3.09 -33.41 13.07
CA LYS A 9 -3.01 -34.55 12.14
C LYS A 9 -2.36 -35.81 12.76
N PRO A 10 -2.97 -36.41 13.80
CA PRO A 10 -2.43 -37.62 14.43
C PRO A 10 -2.40 -38.86 13.52
N SER A 11 -3.09 -38.83 12.37
CA SER A 11 -3.06 -39.90 11.36
C SER A 11 -1.76 -39.93 10.56
N ASN A 12 -1.05 -38.81 10.48
CA ASN A 12 0.17 -38.69 9.67
C ASN A 12 1.41 -39.10 10.47
N ASP A 13 1.50 -38.62 11.72
CA ASP A 13 2.53 -39.01 12.67
C ASP A 13 1.89 -39.00 14.07
N LYS A 14 1.85 -40.16 14.74
CA LYS A 14 1.25 -40.28 16.08
C LYS A 14 2.11 -39.63 17.16
N ASN A 15 3.42 -39.55 16.95
CA ASN A 15 4.35 -38.98 17.92
C ASN A 15 4.40 -37.45 17.80
N TYR A 16 4.12 -36.91 16.60
CA TYR A 16 4.11 -35.48 16.32
C TYR A 16 2.81 -35.08 15.62
N PRO A 17 1.68 -35.08 16.36
CA PRO A 17 0.37 -34.91 15.76
C PRO A 17 0.07 -33.47 15.34
N TRP A 18 0.86 -32.48 15.75
CA TRP A 18 0.69 -31.08 15.35
C TRP A 18 1.61 -30.72 14.21
N ALA A 19 1.07 -30.07 13.18
CA ALA A 19 1.84 -29.70 11.98
C ALA A 19 1.65 -28.23 11.67
N LEU A 20 2.77 -27.50 11.60
CA LEU A 20 2.79 -26.15 11.02
C LEU A 20 2.88 -26.28 9.50
N LYS A 21 1.96 -25.64 8.80
CA LYS A 21 1.85 -25.81 7.36
C LYS A 21 1.30 -24.57 6.67
N HIS A 22 1.92 -24.15 5.60
CA HIS A 22 1.36 -23.16 4.70
C HIS A 22 0.19 -23.76 3.87
N PRO A 23 -0.95 -23.06 3.69
CA PRO A 23 -2.12 -23.60 2.99
C PRO A 23 -1.82 -24.12 1.57
N LYS A 24 -0.96 -23.39 0.84
CA LYS A 24 -0.59 -23.69 -0.55
C LYS A 24 0.60 -24.65 -0.72
N VAL A 25 1.38 -24.91 0.33
CA VAL A 25 2.55 -25.79 0.26
C VAL A 25 2.11 -27.22 0.57
N LYS A 26 2.59 -28.24 -0.16
CA LYS A 26 2.16 -29.63 0.09
C LYS A 26 2.71 -30.18 1.42
N SER A 27 4.01 -30.00 1.66
CA SER A 27 4.69 -30.44 2.89
C SER A 27 4.43 -29.50 4.07
N ALA A 28 4.44 -30.04 5.29
CA ALA A 28 4.50 -29.22 6.49
C ALA A 28 5.89 -28.58 6.64
N LEU A 29 5.95 -27.46 7.37
CA LEU A 29 7.18 -26.78 7.79
C LEU A 29 7.88 -27.60 8.86
N ALA A 30 7.15 -27.90 9.93
CA ALA A 30 7.63 -28.64 11.08
C ALA A 30 6.47 -29.37 11.77
N LEU A 31 6.82 -30.43 12.51
CA LEU A 31 5.90 -31.26 13.28
C LEU A 31 6.25 -31.23 14.76
N PHE A 32 5.23 -31.17 15.61
CA PHE A 32 5.35 -30.96 17.05
C PHE A 32 4.46 -31.91 17.84
N LYS A 33 4.79 -32.09 19.12
CA LYS A 33 4.00 -32.89 20.06
C LYS A 33 2.74 -32.17 20.52
N THR A 34 2.84 -30.86 20.73
CA THR A 34 1.73 -30.02 21.19
C THR A 34 1.57 -28.78 20.30
N ARG A 35 0.38 -28.17 20.35
CA ARG A 35 0.11 -26.87 19.72
C ARG A 35 0.97 -25.77 20.32
N LYS A 36 1.11 -25.78 21.65
CA LYS A 36 1.93 -24.82 22.41
C LYS A 36 3.37 -24.79 21.89
N ASP A 37 3.95 -25.97 21.67
CA ASP A 37 5.32 -26.09 21.13
C ASP A 37 5.42 -25.49 19.73
N ALA A 38 4.46 -25.87 18.87
CA ALA A 38 4.42 -25.42 17.48
C ALA A 38 4.36 -23.89 17.39
N MET A 39 3.45 -23.29 18.14
CA MET A 39 3.23 -21.84 18.09
C MET A 39 4.38 -21.08 18.72
N ASN A 40 4.85 -21.46 19.90
CA ASN A 40 5.97 -20.75 20.54
C ASN A 40 7.26 -20.84 19.73
N TRP A 41 7.54 -21.98 19.10
CA TRP A 41 8.67 -22.11 18.18
C TRP A 41 8.52 -21.20 16.96
N PHE A 42 7.33 -21.12 16.38
CA PHE A 42 7.11 -20.31 15.19
C PHE A 42 7.17 -18.81 15.47
N LEU A 43 6.55 -18.35 16.57
CA LEU A 43 6.54 -16.95 16.95
C LEU A 43 7.95 -16.41 17.25
N GLU A 44 8.87 -17.27 17.68
CA GLU A 44 10.28 -16.91 17.87
C GLU A 44 11.00 -16.55 16.57
N LEU A 45 10.52 -17.06 15.43
CA LEU A 45 11.11 -16.75 14.12
C LEU A 45 10.86 -15.30 13.69
N GLY A 46 9.97 -14.57 14.39
CA GLY A 46 9.77 -13.13 14.19
C GLY A 46 9.23 -12.79 12.81
N TYR A 47 8.18 -13.49 12.36
CA TYR A 47 7.50 -13.20 11.11
C TYR A 47 6.15 -12.51 11.33
N ASP A 48 5.84 -11.50 10.51
CA ASP A 48 4.48 -10.99 10.39
C ASP A 48 3.59 -12.07 9.78
N CYS A 49 2.69 -12.64 10.57
CA CYS A 49 1.98 -13.86 10.18
C CYS A 49 0.55 -13.94 10.75
N ALA A 50 -0.35 -14.41 9.90
CA ALA A 50 -1.69 -14.85 10.22
C ALA A 50 -1.71 -16.39 10.33
N THR A 51 -1.92 -16.90 11.54
CA THR A 51 -1.91 -18.33 11.84
C THR A 51 -3.30 -18.84 12.23
N TYR A 52 -3.90 -19.65 11.37
CA TYR A 52 -5.14 -20.36 11.70
C TYR A 52 -4.80 -21.64 12.45
N PHE A 53 -5.33 -21.82 13.65
CA PHE A 53 -5.02 -22.98 14.47
C PHE A 53 -6.24 -23.87 14.69
N GLN A 54 -6.00 -25.17 14.79
CA GLN A 54 -7.01 -26.16 15.15
C GLN A 54 -6.95 -26.50 16.64
N THR A 55 -8.03 -27.10 17.13
CA THR A 55 -8.08 -27.86 18.38
C THR A 55 -7.67 -29.32 18.14
N ASP A 56 -7.43 -30.05 19.22
CA ASP A 56 -7.24 -31.51 19.21
C ASP A 56 -8.45 -32.29 18.66
N LYS A 57 -9.61 -31.63 18.49
CA LYS A 57 -10.80 -32.18 17.82
C LYS A 57 -10.81 -31.95 16.31
N ARG A 58 -9.74 -31.39 15.72
CA ARG A 58 -9.63 -31.02 14.29
C ARG A 58 -10.62 -29.94 13.85
N VAL A 59 -11.14 -29.17 14.79
CA VAL A 59 -11.99 -27.99 14.52
C VAL A 59 -11.10 -26.75 14.58
N PHE A 60 -11.33 -25.76 13.73
CA PHE A 60 -10.59 -24.49 13.83
C PHE A 60 -10.98 -23.75 15.11
N GLY A 61 -9.97 -23.40 15.91
CA GLY A 61 -10.14 -22.70 17.18
C GLY A 61 -10.09 -21.18 17.03
N GLY A 62 -9.31 -20.68 16.08
CA GLY A 62 -9.17 -19.24 15.90
C GLY A 62 -8.14 -18.87 14.86
N LEU A 63 -8.02 -17.56 14.68
CA LEU A 63 -6.95 -16.90 13.93
C LEU A 63 -6.09 -16.12 14.91
N PHE A 64 -4.79 -16.43 14.92
CA PHE A 64 -3.79 -15.73 15.71
C PHE A 64 -2.92 -14.88 14.79
N ILE A 65 -2.75 -13.61 15.12
CA ILE A 65 -2.10 -12.59 14.29
C ILE A 65 -0.86 -12.10 15.04
N SER A 66 0.24 -11.98 14.31
CA SER A 66 1.50 -11.40 14.77
C SER A 66 1.94 -10.37 13.74
N GLU A 67 2.17 -9.13 14.18
CA GLU A 67 2.50 -8.02 13.29
C GLU A 67 3.42 -7.03 14.01
N LYS A 68 4.42 -6.50 13.30
CA LYS A 68 5.22 -5.39 13.80
C LYS A 68 4.48 -4.07 13.67
N ASN A 69 4.45 -3.31 14.76
CA ASN A 69 3.98 -1.93 14.75
C ASN A 69 5.01 -0.98 14.11
N GLU A 70 4.67 0.32 14.03
CA GLU A 70 5.55 1.36 13.45
C GLU A 70 6.89 1.49 14.18
N GLU A 71 6.96 1.09 15.45
CA GLU A 71 8.17 1.08 16.28
C GLU A 71 8.99 -0.22 16.09
N GLY A 72 8.52 -1.15 15.26
CA GLY A 72 9.16 -2.44 14.99
C GLY A 72 8.94 -3.50 16.09
N VAL A 73 8.05 -3.25 17.05
CA VAL A 73 7.70 -4.18 18.13
C VAL A 73 6.55 -5.07 17.68
N PHE A 74 6.63 -6.36 18.01
CA PHE A 74 5.56 -7.31 17.70
C PHE A 74 4.36 -7.15 18.63
N GLU A 75 3.20 -6.92 18.02
CA GLU A 75 1.88 -6.97 18.64
C GLU A 75 1.15 -8.24 18.18
N PHE A 76 0.37 -8.81 19.10
CA PHE A 76 -0.32 -10.08 18.92
C PHE A 76 -1.81 -9.91 19.20
N GLU A 77 -2.63 -10.40 18.26
CA GLU A 77 -4.09 -10.37 18.33
C GLU A 77 -4.65 -11.77 18.07
N ILE A 78 -5.78 -12.12 18.69
CA ILE A 78 -6.48 -13.37 18.45
C ILE A 78 -7.96 -13.12 18.15
N ASN A 79 -8.49 -13.86 17.18
CA ASN A 79 -9.90 -13.86 16.85
C ASN A 79 -10.46 -15.28 16.93
N THR A 80 -11.32 -15.53 17.92
CA THR A 80 -11.99 -16.81 18.16
C THR A 80 -13.49 -16.76 17.82
N GLU A 81 -14.11 -15.58 17.80
CA GLU A 81 -15.57 -15.39 17.62
C GLU A 81 -16.14 -16.02 16.35
N ARG A 82 -15.34 -16.06 15.27
CA ARG A 82 -15.78 -16.55 13.96
C ARG A 82 -15.56 -18.07 13.76
N TYR A 83 -15.17 -18.80 14.80
CA TYR A 83 -14.70 -20.17 14.69
C TYR A 83 -15.45 -21.13 15.62
N ASP A 84 -15.71 -22.34 15.11
CA ASP A 84 -16.51 -23.36 15.80
C ASP A 84 -15.79 -24.09 16.96
N GLY A 85 -14.53 -23.72 17.23
CA GLY A 85 -13.67 -24.43 18.18
C GLY A 85 -13.99 -24.15 19.65
N ASN A 86 -14.79 -23.11 19.96
CA ASN A 86 -15.15 -22.70 21.32
C ASN A 86 -13.94 -22.65 22.28
N VAL A 87 -12.83 -22.07 21.82
CA VAL A 87 -11.63 -21.89 22.64
C VAL A 87 -11.71 -20.56 23.38
N ASP A 88 -11.28 -20.54 24.64
CA ASP A 88 -11.16 -19.31 25.41
C ASP A 88 -9.94 -18.51 24.92
N GLU A 89 -10.14 -17.22 24.67
CA GLU A 89 -9.09 -16.34 24.19
C GLU A 89 -7.95 -16.19 25.22
N ALA A 90 -8.28 -16.09 26.51
CA ALA A 90 -7.28 -15.92 27.56
C ALA A 90 -6.38 -17.15 27.68
N ASP A 91 -6.95 -18.36 27.58
CA ASP A 91 -6.20 -19.61 27.62
C ASP A 91 -5.17 -19.69 26.46
N ILE A 92 -5.56 -19.25 25.25
CA ILE A 92 -4.66 -19.26 24.09
C ILE A 92 -3.55 -18.22 24.22
N LEU A 93 -3.89 -17.02 24.70
CA LEU A 93 -2.89 -15.96 24.92
C LEU A 93 -1.88 -16.39 25.99
N GLU A 94 -2.34 -17.01 27.08
CA GLU A 94 -1.45 -17.60 28.09
C GLU A 94 -0.58 -18.72 27.50
N GLU A 95 -1.16 -19.62 26.70
CA GLU A 95 -0.43 -20.71 26.01
C GLU A 95 0.72 -20.15 25.15
N PHE A 96 0.54 -18.99 24.51
CA PHE A 96 1.54 -18.37 23.64
C PHE A 96 2.37 -17.28 24.33
N HIS A 97 2.25 -17.15 25.65
CA HIS A 97 2.94 -16.16 26.48
C HIS A 97 2.66 -14.71 26.07
N VAL A 98 1.44 -14.42 25.61
CA VAL A 98 0.99 -13.07 25.26
C VAL A 98 0.15 -12.48 26.39
N ASN A 99 0.46 -11.23 26.74
CA ASN A 99 -0.31 -10.51 27.74
C ASN A 99 -1.63 -10.01 27.14
N GLN A 100 -2.75 -10.46 27.70
CA GLN A 100 -4.10 -10.12 27.22
C GLN A 100 -4.38 -8.61 27.19
N LYS A 101 -3.80 -7.82 28.09
CA LYS A 101 -4.08 -6.39 28.18
C LYS A 101 -3.25 -5.57 27.20
N THR A 102 -2.02 -5.98 26.94
CA THR A 102 -1.08 -5.21 26.13
C THR A 102 -0.91 -5.76 24.72
N GLY A 103 -1.33 -7.00 24.46
CA GLY A 103 -1.08 -7.68 23.18
C GLY A 103 0.40 -7.97 22.93
N LEU A 104 1.26 -7.81 23.95
CA LEU A 104 2.71 -8.02 23.83
C LEU A 104 3.09 -9.39 24.40
N ARG A 105 4.05 -10.05 23.75
CA ARG A 105 4.60 -11.33 24.20
C ARG A 105 5.62 -11.12 25.31
N ASN A 106 5.52 -11.94 26.35
CA ASN A 106 6.56 -12.07 27.37
C ASN A 106 7.71 -12.92 26.81
N ASN A 107 8.68 -12.26 26.19
CA ASN A 107 9.83 -12.91 25.53
C ASN A 107 10.73 -13.67 26.52
N GLU A 108 10.78 -13.28 27.80
CA GLU A 108 11.56 -14.00 28.81
C GLU A 108 10.95 -15.37 29.09
N ALA A 109 9.67 -15.41 29.46
CA ALA A 109 8.96 -16.65 29.72
C ALA A 109 8.86 -17.56 28.49
N ALA A 110 8.64 -16.97 27.30
CA ALA A 110 8.66 -17.70 26.05
C ALA A 110 10.04 -18.30 25.73
N GLY A 111 11.11 -17.53 25.95
CA GLY A 111 12.49 -17.96 25.73
C GLY A 111 12.93 -19.07 26.69
N GLU A 112 12.46 -19.05 27.94
CA GLU A 112 12.66 -20.17 28.87
C GLU A 112 11.93 -21.42 28.41
N TYR A 113 10.66 -21.30 28.02
CA TYR A 113 9.88 -22.43 27.50
C TYR A 113 10.50 -23.04 26.23
N LEU A 114 11.02 -22.20 25.32
CA LEU A 114 11.66 -22.65 24.08
C LEU A 114 12.88 -23.55 24.32
N LYS A 115 13.61 -23.36 25.43
CA LYS A 115 14.74 -24.23 25.80
C LYS A 115 14.28 -25.64 26.20
N GLU A 116 13.03 -25.79 26.64
CA GLU A 116 12.43 -27.08 26.98
C GLU A 116 11.95 -27.84 25.74
N ILE A 117 11.71 -27.14 24.61
CA ILE A 117 11.29 -27.74 23.34
C ILE A 117 12.51 -28.39 22.66
N VAL A 118 12.82 -29.62 23.08
CA VAL A 118 13.94 -30.39 22.52
C VAL A 118 13.53 -31.43 21.47
N ASP A 119 12.24 -31.76 21.39
CA ASP A 119 11.74 -32.90 20.58
C ASP A 119 10.63 -32.48 19.62
N PHE A 120 11.05 -32.10 18.42
CA PHE A 120 10.20 -31.75 17.27
C PHE A 120 10.94 -32.06 15.96
N LYS A 121 10.21 -32.08 14.84
CA LYS A 121 10.79 -32.38 13.52
C LYS A 121 10.65 -31.20 12.58
N VAL A 122 11.77 -30.57 12.23
CA VAL A 122 11.81 -29.61 11.13
C VAL A 122 11.88 -30.38 9.82
N LEU A 123 10.92 -30.17 8.93
CA LEU A 123 10.85 -30.85 7.63
C LEU A 123 11.34 -29.97 6.48
N ARG A 124 11.21 -28.65 6.64
CA ARG A 124 11.60 -27.64 5.67
C ARG A 124 12.24 -26.47 6.40
N ASP A 125 13.15 -25.81 5.71
CA ASP A 125 13.77 -24.57 6.18
C ASP A 125 12.72 -23.44 6.14
N HIS A 126 12.57 -22.73 7.26
CA HIS A 126 11.55 -21.69 7.41
C HIS A 126 11.84 -20.47 6.53
N GLU A 127 13.09 -20.22 6.15
CA GLU A 127 13.47 -19.10 5.27
C GLU A 127 12.98 -19.32 3.83
N THR A 128 13.00 -20.57 3.35
CA THR A 128 12.59 -20.94 1.98
C THR A 128 11.21 -21.60 1.90
N TYR A 129 10.56 -21.86 3.04
CA TYR A 129 9.28 -22.57 3.09
C TYR A 129 8.08 -21.74 2.58
N PHE A 130 8.07 -20.45 2.88
CA PHE A 130 6.94 -19.58 2.54
C PHE A 130 7.02 -19.19 1.06
N PRO A 131 5.94 -19.38 0.28
CA PRO A 131 5.91 -18.88 -1.09
C PRO A 131 6.08 -17.37 -1.10
N VAL A 132 7.01 -16.87 -1.90
CA VAL A 132 7.33 -15.43 -2.00
C VAL A 132 6.11 -14.62 -2.42
N ASP A 133 5.23 -15.20 -3.24
CA ASP A 133 4.02 -14.55 -3.78
C ASP A 133 2.75 -14.77 -2.93
N ASP A 134 2.87 -15.21 -1.66
CA ASP A 134 1.71 -15.47 -0.78
C ASP A 134 1.57 -14.52 0.40
N ASP A 135 1.52 -13.22 0.08
CA ASP A 135 1.13 -12.22 1.05
C ASP A 135 -0.37 -12.23 1.30
N PHE A 136 -0.73 -12.46 2.56
CA PHE A 136 -2.10 -12.33 3.06
C PHE A 136 -2.35 -10.92 3.58
N VAL A 137 -3.55 -10.44 3.28
CA VAL A 137 -4.10 -9.17 3.75
C VAL A 137 -5.17 -9.49 4.79
N LEU A 138 -5.01 -8.93 5.99
CA LEU A 138 -5.93 -9.13 7.09
C LEU A 138 -7.18 -8.24 6.92
N GLU A 139 -8.37 -8.82 6.86
CA GLU A 139 -9.63 -8.07 6.89
C GLU A 139 -9.99 -7.68 8.35
N ARG A 140 -9.58 -6.48 8.79
CA ARG A 140 -9.92 -5.97 10.14
C ARG A 140 -11.39 -5.52 10.21
N LYS A 141 -12.11 -5.83 11.31
CA LYS A 141 -13.43 -5.23 11.60
C LYS A 141 -13.21 -3.73 11.90
N LYS A 142 -13.86 -2.83 11.14
CA LYS A 142 -13.84 -1.37 11.41
C LYS A 142 -14.32 -1.07 12.84
N ASN A 143 -13.66 -0.13 13.53
CA ASN A 143 -13.98 0.27 14.91
C ASN A 143 -15.40 0.89 14.96
N PRO A 144 -16.20 0.68 16.03
CA PRO A 144 -17.48 1.40 16.23
C PRO A 144 -17.41 2.92 16.03
N LYS A 145 -16.28 3.55 16.37
CA LYS A 145 -16.05 4.98 16.13
C LYS A 145 -15.95 5.33 14.65
N ASP A 146 -15.36 4.45 13.85
CA ASP A 146 -15.21 4.62 12.40
C ASP A 146 -16.56 4.39 11.70
N LEU A 147 -17.35 3.43 12.18
CA LEU A 147 -18.73 3.22 11.74
C LEU A 147 -19.63 4.43 12.03
N GLN A 148 -19.44 5.10 13.18
CA GLN A 148 -20.18 6.32 13.49
C GLN A 148 -19.77 7.49 12.58
N ILE A 149 -18.48 7.63 12.27
CA ILE A 149 -17.98 8.64 11.33
C ILE A 149 -18.54 8.38 9.93
N GLU A 150 -18.52 7.15 9.45
CA GLU A 150 -19.05 6.76 8.13
C GLU A 150 -20.56 7.03 8.04
N LYS A 151 -21.31 6.76 9.12
CA LYS A 151 -22.75 7.09 9.20
C LYS A 151 -22.98 8.61 9.13
N LEU A 152 -22.20 9.39 9.86
CA LEU A 152 -22.27 10.86 9.87
C LEU A 152 -21.90 11.46 8.51
N GLN A 153 -20.85 10.96 7.86
CA GLN A 153 -20.46 11.35 6.50
C GLN A 153 -21.61 11.15 5.52
N LYS A 154 -22.24 9.97 5.55
CA LYS A 154 -23.39 9.67 4.71
C LYS A 154 -24.59 10.59 4.95
N GLN A 155 -24.87 10.95 6.20
CA GLN A 155 -25.96 11.88 6.53
C GLN A 155 -25.68 13.30 6.03
N ILE A 156 -24.41 13.75 6.08
CA ILE A 156 -24.00 15.05 5.54
C ILE A 156 -24.09 15.06 4.00
N GLU A 157 -23.67 13.98 3.33
CA GLU A 157 -23.81 13.83 1.87
C GLU A 157 -25.29 13.85 1.42
N GLU A 158 -26.16 13.13 2.13
CA GLU A 158 -27.61 13.17 1.87
C GLU A 158 -28.18 14.59 2.02
N LEU A 159 -27.74 15.31 3.05
CA LEU A 159 -28.17 16.69 3.30
C LEU A 159 -27.64 17.65 2.23
N GLN A 160 -26.41 17.47 1.76
CA GLN A 160 -25.83 18.22 0.66
C GLN A 160 -26.63 18.02 -0.65
N LEU A 161 -27.01 16.78 -0.95
CA LEU A 161 -27.84 16.46 -2.12
C LEU A 161 -29.23 17.12 -2.02
N LEU A 162 -29.84 17.10 -0.83
CA LEU A 162 -31.13 17.74 -0.58
C LEU A 162 -31.07 19.26 -0.76
N LEU A 163 -29.99 19.91 -0.31
CA LEU A 163 -29.81 21.36 -0.45
C LEU A 163 -29.44 21.78 -1.88
N GLN A 164 -28.61 21.00 -2.58
CA GLN A 164 -28.29 21.23 -4.00
C GLN A 164 -29.54 21.20 -4.88
N ASN A 165 -30.46 20.27 -4.64
CA ASN A 165 -31.74 20.20 -5.36
C ASN A 165 -32.66 21.41 -5.09
N LYS A 166 -32.43 22.16 -4.00
CA LYS A 166 -33.26 23.30 -3.58
C LYS A 166 -32.61 24.67 -3.84
N ASN A 167 -31.46 24.75 -4.53
CA ASN A 167 -30.71 25.99 -4.80
C ASN A 167 -30.42 26.85 -3.54
N VAL A 168 -30.27 26.21 -2.38
CA VAL A 168 -29.90 26.89 -1.13
C VAL A 168 -28.38 26.76 -0.96
N ASP A 169 -27.70 27.88 -0.77
CA ASP A 169 -26.24 27.91 -0.66
C ASP A 169 -25.77 27.22 0.64
N SER A 170 -24.72 26.41 0.53
CA SER A 170 -24.48 25.26 1.41
C SER A 170 -23.29 25.47 2.36
N GLU A 171 -23.06 26.70 2.82
CA GLU A 171 -21.99 27.04 3.77
C GLU A 171 -22.11 26.26 5.10
N GLU A 172 -23.33 25.99 5.55
CA GLU A 172 -23.62 25.24 6.79
C GLU A 172 -23.14 23.77 6.70
N VAL A 173 -23.15 23.16 5.51
CA VAL A 173 -22.68 21.78 5.26
C VAL A 173 -21.16 21.70 5.26
N ALA A 174 -20.50 22.70 4.68
CA ALA A 174 -19.03 22.79 4.70
C ALA A 174 -18.51 22.91 6.15
N LEU A 175 -19.24 23.65 7.00
CA LEU A 175 -18.93 23.80 8.42
C LEU A 175 -19.16 22.50 9.21
N LEU A 176 -20.17 21.70 8.85
CA LEU A 176 -20.38 20.37 9.42
C LEU A 176 -19.28 19.37 9.02
N LEU A 177 -18.82 19.39 7.76
CA LEU A 177 -17.67 18.58 7.31
C LEU A 177 -16.39 18.97 8.06
N ALA A 178 -16.15 20.26 8.25
CA ALA A 178 -15.00 20.75 9.02
C ALA A 178 -15.06 20.29 10.48
N LYS A 179 -16.23 20.36 11.13
CA LYS A 179 -16.42 19.88 12.50
C LYS A 179 -16.32 18.35 12.61
N LEU A 180 -16.76 17.59 11.60
CA LEU A 180 -16.62 16.13 11.60
C LEU A 180 -15.15 15.68 11.52
N ASN A 181 -14.32 16.46 10.84
CA ASN A 181 -12.88 16.22 10.73
C ASN A 181 -12.08 16.70 11.96
N ASP A 182 -12.70 17.46 12.88
CA ASP A 182 -12.09 17.84 14.15
C ASP A 182 -12.16 16.68 15.15
N THR A 183 -10.99 16.27 15.66
CA THR A 183 -10.82 15.18 16.63
C THR A 183 -11.45 15.47 18.00
N ASN A 184 -11.70 16.73 18.33
CA ASN A 184 -12.29 17.16 19.60
C ASN A 184 -13.80 17.41 19.53
N SER A 185 -14.44 17.22 18.38
CA SER A 185 -15.86 17.54 18.21
C SER A 185 -16.78 16.50 18.85
N ASP A 186 -17.84 17.00 19.49
CA ASP A 186 -18.89 16.13 20.03
C ASP A 186 -19.78 15.61 18.90
N LYS A 187 -19.60 14.33 18.57
CA LYS A 187 -20.35 13.63 17.52
C LYS A 187 -21.85 13.61 17.77
N VAL A 188 -22.30 13.63 19.03
CA VAL A 188 -23.74 13.66 19.36
C VAL A 188 -24.32 15.05 19.10
N ALA A 189 -23.54 16.12 19.32
CA ALA A 189 -23.95 17.47 18.96
C ALA A 189 -24.03 17.63 17.43
N LEU A 190 -23.12 17.01 16.69
CA LEU A 190 -23.13 16.98 15.22
C LEU A 190 -24.35 16.27 14.64
N GLU A 191 -24.71 15.10 15.17
CA GLU A 191 -25.93 14.38 14.75
C GLU A 191 -27.18 15.27 14.90
N ARG A 192 -27.29 16.02 16.00
CA ARG A 192 -28.42 16.95 16.22
C ARG A 192 -28.41 18.13 15.28
N GLU A 193 -27.24 18.70 14.98
CA GLU A 193 -27.11 19.83 14.06
C GLU A 193 -27.51 19.42 12.63
N ILE A 194 -27.10 18.22 12.19
CA ILE A 194 -27.53 17.63 10.92
C ILE A 194 -29.05 17.42 10.87
N GLU A 195 -29.65 16.89 11.94
CA GLU A 195 -31.10 16.66 11.99
C GLU A 195 -31.90 17.97 11.96
N ILE A 196 -31.44 19.01 12.65
CA ILE A 196 -32.05 20.36 12.62
C ILE A 196 -32.00 20.95 11.21
N LEU A 197 -30.84 20.85 10.54
CA LEU A 197 -30.69 21.37 9.17
C LEU A 197 -31.53 20.57 8.16
N LYS A 198 -31.64 19.26 8.34
CA LYS A 198 -32.51 18.41 7.52
C LYS A 198 -33.98 18.81 7.67
N ALA A 199 -34.45 19.00 8.90
CA ALA A 199 -35.80 19.45 9.18
C ALA A 199 -36.07 20.87 8.61
N ARG A 200 -35.08 21.77 8.68
CA ARG A 200 -35.16 23.10 8.07
C ARG A 200 -35.26 22.99 6.55
N ALA A 201 -34.42 22.17 5.91
CA ALA A 201 -34.44 21.94 4.46
C ALA A 201 -35.78 21.36 3.98
N GLU A 202 -36.39 20.47 4.76
CA GLU A 202 -37.71 19.89 4.50
C GLU A 202 -38.85 20.90 4.71
N SER A 203 -38.70 21.85 5.64
CA SER A 203 -39.72 22.88 5.90
C SER A 203 -39.94 23.88 4.75
N TYR A 204 -38.96 24.03 3.84
CA TYR A 204 -39.10 24.85 2.63
C TYR A 204 -40.14 24.30 1.63
N ASP A 205 -40.58 23.04 1.76
CA ASP A 205 -41.64 22.48 0.91
C ASP A 205 -43.05 23.04 1.22
N ASN A 206 -43.20 23.83 2.30
CA ASN A 206 -44.50 24.39 2.72
C ASN A 206 -44.66 25.92 2.49
N VAL A 207 -43.74 26.60 1.81
CA VAL A 207 -43.73 28.09 1.70
C VAL A 207 -44.06 28.62 0.29
N GLU A 208 -44.52 27.79 -0.64
CA GLU A 208 -45.08 28.27 -1.93
C GLU A 208 -46.51 28.80 -1.83
N VAL A 209 -46.88 29.56 -0.78
CA VAL A 209 -48.12 30.35 -0.80
C VAL A 209 -47.95 31.62 0.03
N GLN A 210 -48.03 32.78 -0.66
CA GLN A 210 -48.26 34.15 -0.14
C GLN A 210 -47.06 34.93 0.45
N LYS A 211 -46.49 35.86 -0.33
CA LYS A 211 -46.97 37.27 -0.51
C LYS A 211 -45.80 38.26 -0.58
N ASP A 212 -45.88 39.11 -1.60
CA ASP A 212 -45.13 40.37 -1.75
C ASP A 212 -45.18 41.25 -0.49
N VAL A 213 -44.11 42.05 -0.29
CA VAL A 213 -44.11 43.52 -0.09
C VAL A 213 -42.83 43.94 0.69
N GLU A 214 -41.87 44.45 -0.08
CA GLU A 214 -41.33 45.82 -0.03
C GLU A 214 -40.59 46.39 1.22
N VAL A 215 -39.48 47.09 0.89
CA VAL A 215 -38.76 48.19 1.60
C VAL A 215 -37.92 47.83 2.85
N ARG A 216 -36.60 48.09 2.85
CA ARG A 216 -35.97 49.40 3.17
C ARG A 216 -34.48 49.34 3.59
N GLU A 217 -33.69 50.18 2.91
CA GLU A 217 -32.50 50.96 3.28
C GLU A 217 -31.48 50.53 4.38
N VAL A 218 -30.22 50.44 3.93
CA VAL A 218 -29.01 51.15 4.42
C VAL A 218 -28.59 50.98 5.89
N ILE A 219 -27.41 50.38 6.13
CA ILE A 219 -26.38 50.89 7.07
C ILE A 219 -24.96 50.60 6.51
N LYS A 220 -24.14 51.66 6.42
CA LYS A 220 -22.68 51.68 6.21
C LYS A 220 -21.95 51.36 7.53
N GLU A 221 -20.79 50.70 7.46
CA GLU A 221 -19.54 51.03 8.20
C GLU A 221 -18.48 49.95 7.90
N VAL A 222 -17.46 50.24 7.09
CA VAL A 222 -16.11 50.72 7.51
C VAL A 222 -15.38 49.71 8.40
N ILE A 223 -14.51 48.88 7.80
CA ILE A 223 -13.38 48.26 8.50
C ILE A 223 -12.09 48.42 7.66
N ARG A 224 -11.40 49.50 7.98
CA ARG A 224 -9.94 49.71 8.15
C ARG A 224 -8.97 48.67 7.56
N GLU A 225 -8.21 49.11 6.56
CA GLU A 225 -6.93 48.52 6.12
C GLU A 225 -5.83 48.77 7.16
N VAL A 226 -5.03 47.75 7.47
CA VAL A 226 -3.77 47.85 8.18
C VAL A 226 -2.66 47.43 7.21
N PRO A 227 -1.68 48.30 6.90
CA PRO A 227 -0.50 47.89 6.14
C PRO A 227 0.46 47.15 7.08
N VAL A 228 0.80 45.91 6.75
CA VAL A 228 1.91 45.21 7.40
C VAL A 228 3.11 45.27 6.46
N GLU A 229 4.10 46.06 6.88
CA GLU A 229 5.39 46.18 6.22
C GLU A 229 6.24 44.91 6.42
N VAL A 230 6.90 44.60 5.32
CA VAL A 230 7.98 43.64 5.08
C VAL A 230 9.04 43.61 6.18
N ILE A 231 9.40 42.42 6.65
CA ILE A 231 10.78 42.11 7.08
C ILE A 231 11.25 40.88 6.29
N LYS A 232 12.36 41.10 5.58
CA LYS A 232 13.04 40.21 4.66
C LYS A 232 14.34 39.80 5.36
N GLU A 233 14.45 38.56 5.80
CA GLU A 233 15.75 37.95 6.12
C GLU A 233 15.90 36.67 5.30
N VAL A 234 16.79 36.78 4.32
CA VAL A 234 17.26 35.70 3.46
C VAL A 234 18.44 35.07 4.19
N GLU A 235 18.26 33.89 4.78
CA GLU A 235 19.40 33.05 5.15
C GLU A 235 19.82 32.23 3.93
N VAL A 236 20.98 32.62 3.38
CA VAL A 236 21.68 31.90 2.34
C VAL A 236 22.28 30.64 2.96
N ILE A 237 21.63 29.50 2.80
CA ILE A 237 22.24 28.20 3.05
C ILE A 237 23.12 27.87 1.85
N LYS A 238 24.44 27.89 2.05
CA LYS A 238 25.41 27.35 1.09
C LYS A 238 25.27 25.83 1.05
N GLU A 239 24.70 25.31 -0.03
CA GLU A 239 24.80 23.89 -0.37
C GLU A 239 26.28 23.54 -0.63
N VAL A 240 26.78 22.57 0.13
CA VAL A 240 28.03 21.88 -0.16
C VAL A 240 27.65 20.64 -0.95
N GLU A 241 27.87 20.67 -2.27
CA GLU A 241 27.76 19.49 -3.13
C GLU A 241 28.83 18.47 -2.73
N VAL A 242 28.42 17.44 -1.99
CA VAL A 242 29.19 16.22 -1.83
C VAL A 242 28.87 15.34 -3.03
N ILE A 243 29.69 15.43 -4.08
CA ILE A 243 29.64 14.50 -5.21
C ILE A 243 30.12 13.14 -4.70
N LYS A 244 29.17 12.30 -4.29
CA LYS A 244 29.41 10.90 -3.97
C LYS A 244 29.30 10.13 -5.30
N GLU A 245 30.41 9.79 -5.91
CA GLU A 245 30.43 8.92 -7.09
C GLU A 245 29.91 7.53 -6.69
N VAL A 246 28.63 7.29 -6.97
CA VAL A 246 27.99 5.98 -6.81
C VAL A 246 28.28 5.17 -8.07
N TYR A 247 29.15 4.17 -7.97
CA TYR A 247 29.30 3.17 -9.02
C TYR A 247 27.98 2.37 -9.14
N VAL A 248 27.21 2.64 -10.20
CA VAL A 248 26.01 1.87 -10.55
C VAL A 248 26.44 0.75 -11.51
N ASN A 249 26.21 -0.51 -11.14
CA ASN A 249 26.40 -1.63 -12.05
C ASN A 249 25.43 -1.50 -13.23
N GLU A 250 25.92 -1.51 -14.47
CA GLU A 250 25.12 -1.40 -15.70
C GLU A 250 24.00 -2.45 -15.80
N ASN A 251 24.13 -3.56 -15.08
CA ASN A 251 23.15 -4.65 -15.04
C ASN A 251 21.90 -4.35 -14.18
N ASP A 252 21.89 -3.26 -13.39
CA ASP A 252 20.76 -2.88 -12.53
C ASP A 252 19.94 -1.70 -13.09
N LEU A 253 20.27 -1.23 -14.30
CA LEU A 253 19.61 -0.09 -14.96
C LEU A 253 18.33 -0.55 -15.67
N ILE A 254 17.23 0.15 -15.39
CA ILE A 254 15.96 -0.03 -16.12
C ILE A 254 16.18 0.40 -17.58
N LYS A 255 15.87 -0.50 -18.52
CA LYS A 255 16.03 -0.25 -19.97
C LYS A 255 14.72 0.15 -20.63
N TYR A 256 14.81 1.06 -21.60
CA TYR A 256 13.71 1.41 -22.48
C TYR A 256 13.20 0.18 -23.23
N HIS A 257 11.89 0.01 -23.27
CA HIS A 257 11.21 -0.98 -24.08
C HIS A 257 9.97 -0.35 -24.71
N TYR A 258 9.83 -0.49 -26.02
CA TYR A 258 8.57 -0.18 -26.67
C TYR A 258 7.56 -1.29 -26.37
N ILE A 259 6.37 -0.92 -25.94
CA ILE A 259 5.33 -1.88 -25.53
C ILE A 259 5.01 -2.89 -26.63
N ARG A 260 5.00 -2.49 -27.90
CA ARG A 260 4.63 -3.42 -28.99
C ARG A 260 5.71 -4.48 -29.27
N ASP A 261 6.93 -4.28 -28.79
CA ASP A 261 8.02 -5.26 -28.89
C ASP A 261 7.96 -6.32 -27.77
N LEU A 262 7.15 -6.09 -26.73
CA LEU A 262 6.94 -7.04 -25.64
C LEU A 262 6.06 -8.21 -26.06
N SER A 263 6.10 -9.31 -25.31
CA SER A 263 5.12 -10.40 -25.50
C SER A 263 3.70 -9.89 -25.23
N LYS A 264 2.70 -10.53 -25.82
CA LYS A 264 1.30 -10.09 -25.66
C LYS A 264 0.83 -10.12 -24.20
N ASP A 265 1.35 -11.04 -23.40
CA ASP A 265 1.06 -11.14 -21.97
C ASP A 265 1.70 -9.96 -21.22
N GLU A 266 2.97 -9.64 -21.50
CA GLU A 266 3.63 -8.46 -20.94
C GLU A 266 2.97 -7.15 -21.39
N GLN A 267 2.44 -7.06 -22.62
CA GLN A 267 1.67 -5.91 -23.09
C GLN A 267 0.41 -5.71 -22.23
N LEU A 268 -0.32 -6.80 -21.96
CA LEU A 268 -1.53 -6.79 -21.14
C LEU A 268 -1.23 -6.38 -19.69
N GLU A 269 -0.17 -6.95 -19.11
CA GLU A 269 0.26 -6.65 -17.74
C GLU A 269 0.76 -5.21 -17.61
N SER A 270 1.58 -4.73 -18.57
CA SER A 270 2.05 -3.34 -18.60
C SER A 270 0.88 -2.35 -18.70
N LEU A 271 -0.12 -2.65 -19.53
CA LEU A 271 -1.33 -1.83 -19.62
C LEU A 271 -2.14 -1.83 -18.32
N ALA A 272 -2.20 -2.95 -17.61
CA ALA A 272 -2.84 -3.00 -16.31
C ALA A 272 -2.14 -2.06 -15.31
N VAL A 273 -0.80 -2.10 -15.26
CA VAL A 273 -0.01 -1.23 -14.36
C VAL A 273 -0.20 0.23 -14.74
N PHE A 274 -0.25 0.51 -16.04
CA PHE A 274 -0.49 1.85 -16.54
C PHE A 274 -1.89 2.36 -16.20
N ALA A 275 -2.92 1.50 -16.25
CA ALA A 275 -4.29 1.88 -15.90
C ALA A 275 -4.41 2.34 -14.44
N ASP A 276 -3.85 1.59 -13.50
CA ASP A 276 -3.76 1.99 -12.08
C ASP A 276 -2.88 3.23 -11.86
N LYS A 277 -1.75 3.35 -12.60
CA LYS A 277 -0.94 4.57 -12.60
C LYS A 277 -1.78 5.77 -13.03
N LEU A 278 -2.55 5.63 -14.11
CA LEU A 278 -3.39 6.67 -14.66
C LEU A 278 -4.52 7.05 -13.70
N GLU A 279 -5.16 6.09 -13.04
CA GLU A 279 -6.15 6.35 -11.98
C GLU A 279 -5.56 7.23 -10.88
N LYS A 280 -4.40 6.84 -10.33
CA LYS A 280 -3.69 7.59 -9.28
C LYS A 280 -3.24 8.99 -9.73
N VAL A 281 -2.77 9.11 -10.96
CA VAL A 281 -2.40 10.41 -11.55
C VAL A 281 -3.64 11.30 -11.68
N THR A 282 -4.78 10.72 -12.08
CA THR A 282 -6.04 11.44 -12.26
C THR A 282 -6.62 11.92 -10.93
N GLU A 283 -6.48 11.14 -9.86
CA GLU A 283 -6.89 11.55 -8.50
C GLU A 283 -6.13 12.77 -7.98
N LYS A 284 -4.87 12.95 -8.41
CA LYS A 284 -4.04 14.10 -8.06
C LYS A 284 -4.40 15.37 -8.84
N VAL A 285 -5.15 15.26 -9.93
CA VAL A 285 -5.63 16.42 -10.70
C VAL A 285 -7.03 16.80 -10.22
N THR A 286 -7.08 17.45 -9.06
CA THR A 286 -8.34 17.84 -8.40
C THR A 286 -8.95 19.11 -9.01
N GLU A 287 -8.10 20.08 -9.30
CA GLU A 287 -8.46 21.40 -9.83
C GLU A 287 -8.44 21.45 -11.36
N GLU A 288 -9.23 22.36 -11.92
CA GLU A 288 -9.21 22.64 -13.35
C GLU A 288 -7.90 23.34 -13.73
N LYS A 289 -7.21 22.82 -14.75
CA LYS A 289 -5.93 23.36 -15.23
C LYS A 289 -6.08 23.85 -16.66
N THR A 290 -5.57 25.05 -16.93
CA THR A 290 -5.47 25.60 -18.28
C THR A 290 -4.05 25.43 -18.79
N THR A 291 -3.89 24.97 -20.03
CA THR A 291 -2.59 24.81 -20.71
C THR A 291 -2.65 25.29 -22.17
N SER A 292 -1.53 25.22 -22.87
CA SER A 292 -1.43 25.46 -24.31
C SER A 292 -2.11 24.35 -25.12
N VAL A 293 -2.54 24.67 -26.34
CA VAL A 293 -3.12 23.68 -27.29
C VAL A 293 -2.16 22.52 -27.58
N ASN A 294 -0.87 22.82 -27.71
CA ASN A 294 0.16 21.82 -27.98
C ASN A 294 0.38 20.88 -26.80
N ASP A 295 0.37 21.37 -25.56
CA ASP A 295 0.55 20.51 -24.38
C ASP A 295 -0.67 19.61 -24.15
N LEU A 296 -1.88 20.13 -24.32
CA LEU A 296 -3.08 19.29 -24.31
C LEU A 296 -3.05 18.23 -25.42
N THR A 297 -2.50 18.58 -26.58
CA THR A 297 -2.32 17.64 -27.70
C THR A 297 -1.31 16.55 -27.34
N ASP A 298 -0.18 16.88 -26.71
CA ASP A 298 0.78 15.90 -26.22
C ASP A 298 0.12 14.95 -25.20
N ILE A 299 -0.62 15.46 -24.21
CA ILE A 299 -1.37 14.65 -23.22
C ILE A 299 -2.33 13.69 -23.92
N LYS A 300 -3.13 14.19 -24.87
CA LYS A 300 -4.09 13.38 -25.63
C LYS A 300 -3.41 12.30 -26.47
N ASN A 301 -2.26 12.61 -27.06
CA ASN A 301 -1.49 11.66 -27.84
C ASN A 301 -1.01 10.50 -26.96
N GLU A 302 -0.47 10.76 -25.76
CA GLU A 302 -0.02 9.68 -24.86
C GLU A 302 -1.18 8.77 -24.43
N LEU A 303 -2.32 9.35 -24.07
CA LEU A 303 -3.53 8.58 -23.72
C LEU A 303 -4.01 7.75 -24.91
N THR A 304 -4.03 8.34 -26.11
CA THR A 304 -4.43 7.63 -27.34
C THR A 304 -3.48 6.49 -27.68
N ASN A 305 -2.17 6.67 -27.48
CA ASN A 305 -1.17 5.64 -27.70
C ASN A 305 -1.44 4.42 -26.80
N SER A 306 -1.71 4.62 -25.51
CA SER A 306 -2.04 3.51 -24.59
C SER A 306 -3.34 2.79 -24.97
N LEU A 307 -4.40 3.53 -25.31
CA LEU A 307 -5.69 2.97 -25.74
C LEU A 307 -5.59 2.19 -27.05
N SER A 308 -4.71 2.63 -27.97
CA SER A 308 -4.46 1.92 -29.22
C SER A 308 -3.90 0.51 -28.99
N VAL A 309 -2.99 0.35 -28.03
CA VAL A 309 -2.43 -0.96 -27.66
C VAL A 309 -3.51 -1.85 -27.05
N ALA A 310 -4.36 -1.31 -26.16
CA ALA A 310 -5.47 -2.06 -25.59
C ALA A 310 -6.45 -2.55 -26.68
N LYS A 311 -6.72 -1.72 -27.69
CA LYS A 311 -7.56 -2.08 -28.84
C LYS A 311 -6.92 -3.20 -29.68
N GLU A 312 -5.62 -3.15 -29.94
CA GLU A 312 -4.90 -4.20 -30.67
C GLU A 312 -4.92 -5.55 -29.92
N LEU A 313 -4.78 -5.54 -28.59
CA LEU A 313 -4.86 -6.75 -27.77
C LEU A 313 -6.26 -7.39 -27.76
N LYS A 314 -7.31 -6.59 -27.97
CA LYS A 314 -8.69 -7.08 -27.98
C LYS A 314 -8.91 -8.11 -29.06
N ASP A 315 -8.27 -7.93 -30.22
CA ASP A 315 -8.36 -8.88 -31.32
C ASP A 315 -7.56 -10.15 -31.06
N HIS A 316 -6.46 -10.05 -30.30
CA HIS A 316 -5.61 -11.18 -29.97
C HIS A 316 -6.24 -12.13 -28.93
N TYR A 317 -6.94 -11.58 -27.92
CA TYR A 317 -7.47 -12.37 -26.82
C TYR A 317 -8.92 -12.84 -26.99
N LYS A 318 -9.54 -12.65 -28.16
CA LYS A 318 -10.97 -12.97 -28.41
C LYS A 318 -11.41 -14.35 -27.91
N ASP A 319 -10.54 -15.34 -28.00
CA ASP A 319 -10.82 -16.73 -27.62
C ASP A 319 -10.45 -17.06 -26.16
N ASP A 320 -9.68 -16.20 -25.47
CA ASP A 320 -9.35 -16.33 -24.04
C ASP A 320 -10.31 -15.49 -23.20
N VAL A 321 -11.31 -16.16 -22.62
CA VAL A 321 -12.35 -15.54 -21.80
C VAL A 321 -11.76 -14.73 -20.63
N LYS A 322 -10.69 -15.24 -19.98
CA LYS A 322 -10.12 -14.59 -18.80
C LYS A 322 -9.35 -13.34 -19.19
N LYS A 323 -8.51 -13.43 -20.23
CA LYS A 323 -7.73 -12.29 -20.71
C LYS A 323 -8.62 -11.24 -21.38
N THR A 324 -9.67 -11.66 -22.09
CA THR A 324 -10.69 -10.73 -22.62
C THR A 324 -11.39 -9.97 -21.50
N LYS A 325 -11.79 -10.65 -20.42
CA LYS A 325 -12.42 -10.00 -19.26
C LYS A 325 -11.46 -9.01 -18.59
N LEU A 326 -10.21 -9.40 -18.37
CA LEU A 326 -9.18 -8.53 -17.80
C LEU A 326 -8.92 -7.31 -18.69
N LEU A 327 -8.70 -7.51 -19.99
CA LEU A 327 -8.49 -6.43 -20.94
C LEU A 327 -9.68 -5.47 -21.01
N LYS A 328 -10.91 -5.98 -20.89
CA LYS A 328 -12.11 -5.15 -20.81
C LYS A 328 -12.05 -4.21 -19.60
N LEU A 329 -11.73 -4.74 -18.42
CA LEU A 329 -11.59 -3.94 -17.18
C LEU A 329 -10.48 -2.88 -17.32
N ILE A 330 -9.32 -3.28 -17.85
CA ILE A 330 -8.21 -2.35 -18.13
C ILE A 330 -8.66 -1.24 -19.07
N THR A 331 -9.36 -1.59 -20.16
CA THR A 331 -9.84 -0.61 -21.14
C THR A 331 -10.86 0.34 -20.52
N GLU A 332 -11.79 -0.16 -19.71
CA GLU A 332 -12.77 0.65 -18.99
C GLU A 332 -12.09 1.63 -18.03
N SER A 333 -11.14 1.16 -17.22
CA SER A 333 -10.33 1.99 -16.32
C SER A 333 -9.56 3.09 -17.06
N LEU A 334 -8.90 2.76 -18.17
CA LEU A 334 -8.17 3.73 -19.00
C LEU A 334 -9.10 4.79 -19.60
N VAL A 335 -10.27 4.38 -20.10
CA VAL A 335 -11.25 5.30 -20.68
C VAL A 335 -11.82 6.23 -19.60
N MET A 336 -12.27 5.69 -18.47
CA MET A 336 -12.82 6.50 -17.37
C MET A 336 -11.80 7.52 -16.84
N SER A 337 -10.55 7.11 -16.64
CA SER A 337 -9.50 8.00 -16.16
C SER A 337 -9.12 9.05 -17.20
N SER A 338 -9.05 8.66 -18.48
CA SER A 338 -8.83 9.60 -19.60
C SER A 338 -9.96 10.63 -19.70
N GLU A 339 -11.21 10.21 -19.55
CA GLU A 339 -12.38 11.11 -19.56
C GLU A 339 -12.31 12.07 -18.38
N LYS A 340 -12.02 11.57 -17.17
CA LYS A 340 -11.87 12.40 -15.96
C LYS A 340 -10.72 13.41 -16.07
N LEU A 341 -9.61 13.07 -16.71
CA LEU A 341 -8.56 14.07 -17.03
C LEU A 341 -9.05 15.10 -18.06
N SER A 342 -9.78 14.67 -19.08
CA SER A 342 -10.26 15.55 -20.15
C SER A 342 -11.27 16.61 -19.67
N THR A 343 -12.00 16.34 -18.58
CA THR A 343 -12.91 17.31 -17.95
C THR A 343 -12.19 18.29 -17.02
N LYS A 344 -10.91 18.05 -16.70
CA LYS A 344 -10.11 18.89 -15.80
C LYS A 344 -9.06 19.72 -16.52
N ILE A 345 -8.70 19.36 -17.75
CA ILE A 345 -7.60 20.01 -18.48
C ILE A 345 -8.14 20.66 -19.74
N PHE A 346 -8.00 21.98 -19.79
CA PHE A 346 -8.49 22.82 -20.88
C PHE A 346 -7.33 23.49 -21.60
N ALA A 347 -7.47 23.67 -22.92
CA ALA A 347 -6.51 24.45 -23.71
C ALA A 347 -7.08 25.83 -24.03
N LYS A 348 -6.20 26.84 -24.06
CA LYS A 348 -6.50 28.17 -24.62
C LYS A 348 -5.48 28.51 -25.70
N GLU A 349 -5.95 29.08 -26.81
CA GLU A 349 -5.08 29.46 -27.94
C GLU A 349 -4.08 30.56 -27.57
N GLU A 350 -4.43 31.39 -26.58
CA GLU A 350 -3.59 32.49 -26.09
C GLU A 350 -2.45 32.03 -25.18
N VAL A 351 -2.48 30.78 -24.69
CA VAL A 351 -1.47 30.25 -23.78
C VAL A 351 -0.31 29.68 -24.58
N GLU A 352 0.86 30.30 -24.44
CA GLU A 352 2.08 29.87 -25.12
C GLU A 352 2.54 28.48 -24.64
N HIS A 353 3.12 27.71 -25.55
CA HIS A 353 3.64 26.37 -25.26
C HIS A 353 5.03 26.47 -24.60
N THR A 354 5.06 26.86 -23.33
CA THR A 354 6.29 26.99 -22.54
C THR A 354 6.20 26.13 -21.27
N PRO A 355 7.34 25.75 -20.66
CA PRO A 355 7.36 24.95 -19.43
C PRO A 355 6.47 25.50 -18.31
N GLU A 356 6.40 26.82 -18.14
CA GLU A 356 5.60 27.47 -17.09
C GLU A 356 4.10 27.23 -17.25
N ASN A 357 3.65 26.93 -18.47
CA ASN A 357 2.25 26.73 -18.81
C ASN A 357 1.86 25.25 -18.96
N PHE A 358 2.79 24.31 -18.75
CA PHE A 358 2.48 22.88 -18.84
C PHE A 358 1.68 22.41 -17.64
N VAL A 359 0.93 21.32 -17.83
CA VAL A 359 0.28 20.65 -16.71
C VAL A 359 1.30 19.79 -15.97
N TYR A 360 1.45 20.01 -14.66
CA TYR A 360 2.30 19.21 -13.78
C TYR A 360 1.48 18.39 -12.78
N VAL A 361 2.03 17.25 -12.37
CA VAL A 361 1.52 16.39 -11.30
C VAL A 361 2.63 16.11 -10.30
N GLU A 362 2.29 16.20 -9.01
CA GLU A 362 3.21 15.97 -7.91
C GLU A 362 3.41 14.45 -7.67
N LEU A 363 4.67 14.02 -7.59
CA LEU A 363 5.07 12.65 -7.25
C LEU A 363 5.22 12.49 -5.74
N LYS A 364 5.41 11.24 -5.26
CA LYS A 364 5.47 10.92 -3.82
C LYS A 364 6.61 11.61 -3.06
N GLU A 365 7.60 12.15 -3.78
CA GLU A 365 8.79 12.79 -3.21
C GLU A 365 8.72 14.33 -3.31
N GLY A 366 7.55 14.90 -3.65
CA GLY A 366 7.37 16.34 -3.84
C GLY A 366 7.89 16.87 -5.19
N GLU A 367 8.40 15.99 -6.06
CA GLU A 367 8.83 16.35 -7.41
C GLU A 367 7.62 16.58 -8.33
N ASN A 368 7.64 17.68 -9.09
CA ASN A 368 6.63 17.96 -10.11
C ASN A 368 7.08 17.44 -11.46
N LEU A 369 6.31 16.51 -12.03
CA LEU A 369 6.56 15.99 -13.37
C LEU A 369 5.49 16.48 -14.35
N ARG A 370 5.90 16.82 -15.58
CA ARG A 370 4.95 17.18 -16.64
C ARG A 370 4.00 16.01 -16.87
N LEU A 371 2.70 16.28 -16.89
CA LEU A 371 1.66 15.26 -17.00
C LEU A 371 1.86 14.40 -18.26
N SER A 372 2.13 15.01 -19.41
CA SER A 372 2.37 14.24 -20.64
C SER A 372 3.57 13.30 -20.50
N GLN A 373 4.63 13.71 -19.81
CA GLN A 373 5.77 12.84 -19.52
C GLN A 373 5.36 11.70 -18.59
N GLU A 374 4.60 11.98 -17.54
CA GLU A 374 4.14 10.95 -16.61
C GLU A 374 3.22 9.92 -17.29
N LEU A 375 2.43 10.34 -18.28
CA LEU A 375 1.54 9.48 -19.05
C LEU A 375 2.24 8.68 -20.17
N SER A 376 3.48 9.02 -20.51
CA SER A 376 4.17 8.44 -21.66
C SER A 376 4.76 7.04 -21.40
N TYR A 377 4.81 6.60 -20.14
CA TYR A 377 5.46 5.34 -19.76
C TYR A 377 4.88 4.71 -18.49
N VAL A 378 5.21 3.43 -18.30
CA VAL A 378 5.05 2.69 -17.05
C VAL A 378 6.31 1.88 -16.75
N VAL A 379 6.64 1.72 -15.47
CA VAL A 379 7.71 0.79 -15.06
C VAL A 379 7.08 -0.57 -14.81
N TYR A 380 7.50 -1.58 -15.57
CA TYR A 380 7.02 -2.95 -15.41
C TYR A 380 8.15 -3.95 -15.55
N ASN A 381 8.27 -4.89 -14.60
CA ASN A 381 9.29 -5.94 -14.61
C ASN A 381 10.72 -5.42 -14.90
N LYS A 382 11.12 -4.34 -14.22
CA LYS A 382 12.42 -3.66 -14.40
C LYS A 382 12.65 -3.09 -15.80
N LYS A 383 11.59 -2.86 -16.57
CA LYS A 383 11.60 -2.21 -17.89
C LYS A 383 10.89 -0.87 -17.82
N TYR A 384 11.41 0.09 -18.57
CA TYR A 384 10.74 1.35 -18.84
C TYR A 384 9.89 1.15 -20.08
N VAL A 385 8.61 0.82 -19.88
CA VAL A 385 7.71 0.45 -20.98
C VAL A 385 6.98 1.71 -21.46
N ALA A 386 7.29 2.12 -22.68
CA ALA A 386 6.67 3.29 -23.32
C ALA A 386 5.71 2.86 -24.43
N PHE A 387 4.73 3.73 -24.72
CA PHE A 387 3.69 3.47 -25.73
C PHE A 387 4.05 3.92 -27.14
N VAL A 388 5.27 4.44 -27.32
CA VAL A 388 5.85 4.85 -28.60
C VAL A 388 7.23 4.21 -28.80
N GLU A 389 7.71 4.18 -30.03
CA GLU A 389 9.07 3.70 -30.34
C GLU A 389 10.13 4.64 -29.75
N GLU A 390 11.30 4.09 -29.39
CA GLU A 390 12.39 4.84 -28.75
C GLU A 390 12.82 6.08 -29.56
N MET A 391 12.91 5.93 -30.88
CA MET A 391 13.26 7.01 -31.80
C MET A 391 12.24 8.17 -31.84
N ASN A 392 11.01 7.92 -31.38
CA ASN A 392 9.92 8.89 -31.32
C ASN A 392 9.63 9.36 -29.88
N TYR A 393 10.37 8.85 -28.89
CA TYR A 393 10.17 9.18 -27.49
C TYR A 393 10.76 10.56 -27.18
N LYS A 394 9.93 11.47 -26.68
CA LYS A 394 10.28 12.91 -26.54
C LYS A 394 10.83 13.29 -25.18
N TYR A 395 10.71 12.43 -24.18
CA TYR A 395 11.02 12.77 -22.79
C TYR A 395 12.34 12.16 -22.34
N ALA A 396 13.02 12.82 -21.41
CA ALA A 396 14.13 12.21 -20.72
C ALA A 396 13.60 11.12 -19.78
N PHE A 397 14.17 9.92 -19.85
CA PHE A 397 13.96 8.90 -18.83
C PHE A 397 15.17 8.89 -17.89
N VAL A 398 14.91 8.94 -16.59
CA VAL A 398 15.98 8.85 -15.58
C VAL A 398 16.32 7.37 -15.41
N ALA A 399 17.59 7.03 -15.56
CA ALA A 399 18.10 5.68 -15.32
C ALA A 399 18.03 5.38 -13.80
N GLN A 400 16.86 4.96 -13.33
CA GLN A 400 16.63 4.59 -11.93
C GLN A 400 17.14 3.16 -11.68
N LYS A 401 17.60 2.90 -10.44
CA LYS A 401 17.91 1.54 -9.99
C LYS A 401 16.62 0.73 -9.93
N ALA A 402 16.64 -0.48 -10.50
CA ALA A 402 15.50 -1.37 -10.50
C ALA A 402 15.03 -1.71 -9.06
N SER A 403 13.88 -1.16 -8.66
CA SER A 403 13.18 -1.54 -7.43
C SER A 403 12.34 -2.81 -7.67
N ASN A 404 12.47 -3.82 -6.80
CA ASN A 404 11.66 -5.06 -6.82
C ASN A 404 10.22 -4.79 -6.33
N ARG A 405 9.44 -4.01 -7.07
CA ARG A 405 7.99 -3.90 -6.81
C ARG A 405 7.27 -4.68 -7.90
N ASP A 406 6.84 -5.89 -7.55
CA ASP A 406 5.95 -6.69 -8.38
C ASP A 406 4.55 -6.08 -8.25
N HIS A 407 4.12 -5.38 -9.30
CA HIS A 407 2.85 -4.65 -9.32
C HIS A 407 1.68 -5.63 -9.49
N LEU A 408 1.14 -6.15 -8.39
CA LEU A 408 -0.18 -6.78 -8.40
C LEU A 408 -1.24 -5.67 -8.40
N LEU A 409 -2.07 -5.67 -9.44
CA LEU A 409 -3.13 -4.67 -9.62
C LEU A 409 -4.47 -5.30 -9.32
N VAL A 410 -5.22 -4.64 -8.45
CA VAL A 410 -6.60 -4.99 -8.15
C VAL A 410 -7.42 -3.75 -8.46
N PHE A 411 -8.16 -3.77 -9.57
CA PHE A 411 -9.12 -2.71 -9.89
C PHE A 411 -10.21 -2.71 -8.80
N THR A 412 -10.18 -1.70 -7.92
CA THR A 412 -10.96 -1.68 -6.68
C THR A 412 -12.47 -1.46 -6.91
N ASP A 413 -12.88 -1.00 -8.09
CA ASP A 413 -14.26 -0.52 -8.32
C ASP A 413 -15.29 -1.58 -8.76
N TYR A 414 -14.90 -2.85 -8.95
CA TYR A 414 -15.87 -3.89 -9.41
C TYR A 414 -15.85 -5.20 -8.60
N ALA A 415 -15.18 -5.22 -7.44
CA ALA A 415 -15.21 -6.38 -6.53
C ALA A 415 -16.59 -6.67 -5.93
N ASN A 416 -17.56 -5.75 -6.06
CA ASN A 416 -18.92 -5.94 -5.58
C ASN A 416 -19.84 -6.72 -6.54
N ASN A 417 -19.36 -7.22 -7.69
CA ASN A 417 -20.27 -7.85 -8.66
C ASN A 417 -19.81 -9.10 -9.41
N LEU A 418 -18.66 -9.72 -9.09
CA LEU A 418 -18.25 -10.92 -9.83
C LEU A 418 -17.65 -12.00 -8.94
N ASP A 419 -18.51 -12.94 -8.57
CA ASP A 419 -18.18 -14.29 -8.13
C ASP A 419 -17.15 -14.98 -9.05
N GLY A 420 -16.20 -15.66 -8.42
CA GLY A 420 -15.66 -16.93 -8.91
C GLY A 420 -14.48 -16.93 -9.90
N GLN A 421 -13.37 -17.48 -9.41
CA GLN A 421 -12.32 -18.26 -10.10
C GLN A 421 -11.10 -17.56 -10.72
N VAL A 422 -10.08 -17.43 -9.88
CA VAL A 422 -8.66 -17.24 -10.23
C VAL A 422 -8.05 -18.53 -10.80
N VAL A 423 -7.35 -18.43 -11.94
CA VAL A 423 -6.41 -19.45 -12.46
C VAL A 423 -5.05 -18.78 -12.53
N THR A 424 -4.06 -19.38 -11.87
CA THR A 424 -2.66 -18.94 -11.87
C THR A 424 -1.79 -19.95 -12.65
N LYS A 425 -0.90 -19.42 -13.49
CA LYS A 425 0.28 -20.13 -14.02
C LYS A 425 1.50 -19.23 -13.83
N THR A 426 2.51 -19.77 -13.16
CA THR A 426 3.74 -19.12 -12.73
C THR A 426 4.87 -19.36 -13.74
N LYS A 427 5.80 -18.41 -13.87
CA LYS A 427 7.16 -18.67 -14.35
C LYS A 427 8.18 -17.94 -13.47
N GLU A 428 9.21 -18.69 -13.08
CA GLU A 428 10.23 -18.37 -12.07
C GLU A 428 11.29 -17.38 -12.57
N VAL A 429 11.75 -16.47 -11.70
CA VAL A 429 13.05 -15.77 -11.84
C VAL A 429 13.73 -15.64 -10.47
N TYR A 430 15.02 -15.96 -10.47
CA TYR A 430 15.96 -15.97 -9.35
C TYR A 430 16.30 -14.56 -8.85
N VAL A 431 16.39 -14.37 -7.53
CA VAL A 431 16.90 -13.14 -6.91
C VAL A 431 18.32 -13.38 -6.37
N ARG A 432 19.22 -12.50 -6.80
CA ARG A 432 20.65 -12.41 -6.49
C ARG A 432 20.84 -11.79 -5.10
N GLU A 433 21.52 -12.49 -4.20
CA GLU A 433 21.83 -12.02 -2.85
C GLU A 433 22.84 -10.85 -2.86
N ASN A 434 22.70 -10.01 -1.84
CA ASN A 434 23.38 -8.74 -1.65
C ASN A 434 24.78 -8.96 -1.06
N ASP A 435 25.81 -8.94 -1.90
CA ASP A 435 27.25 -9.17 -1.56
C ASP A 435 27.84 -8.20 -0.52
N SER A 436 27.12 -7.14 -0.14
CA SER A 436 27.59 -6.18 0.85
C SER A 436 27.72 -6.80 2.25
N PHE A 437 26.87 -7.76 2.62
CA PHE A 437 26.91 -8.37 3.94
C PHE A 437 28.09 -9.36 4.09
N LEU A 438 28.39 -10.11 3.02
CA LEU A 438 29.53 -11.03 2.96
C LEU A 438 30.86 -10.29 3.10
N PHE A 439 31.00 -9.11 2.48
CA PHE A 439 32.21 -8.28 2.61
C PHE A 439 32.45 -7.84 4.05
N TRP A 440 31.42 -7.33 4.75
CA TRP A 440 31.55 -6.89 6.14
C TRP A 440 31.77 -8.06 7.11
N ALA A 441 31.14 -9.20 6.87
CA ALA A 441 31.36 -10.41 7.68
C ALA A 441 32.81 -10.91 7.56
N VAL A 442 33.35 -10.98 6.34
CA VAL A 442 34.75 -11.39 6.10
C VAL A 442 35.73 -10.38 6.70
N LEU A 443 35.46 -9.08 6.58
CA LEU A 443 36.27 -8.03 7.19
C LEU A 443 36.32 -8.17 8.73
N LEU A 444 35.16 -8.35 9.38
CA LEU A 444 35.07 -8.47 10.84
C LEU A 444 35.74 -9.74 11.37
N ILE A 445 35.60 -10.86 10.65
CA ILE A 445 36.29 -12.12 11.00
C ILE A 445 37.81 -11.96 10.84
N SER A 446 38.28 -11.29 9.78
CA SER A 446 39.73 -11.05 9.61
C SER A 446 40.32 -10.19 10.72
N LEU A 447 39.55 -9.20 11.20
CA LEU A 447 39.97 -8.27 12.24
C LEU A 447 39.99 -8.96 13.62
N SER A 448 39.03 -9.85 13.90
CA SER A 448 39.03 -10.65 15.13
C SER A 448 40.20 -11.62 15.20
N PHE A 449 40.57 -12.26 14.08
CA PHE A 449 41.76 -13.12 14.00
C PHE A 449 43.06 -12.33 14.22
N GLY A 450 43.16 -11.09 13.70
CA GLY A 450 44.31 -10.22 13.94
C GLY A 450 44.52 -9.90 15.43
N ILE A 451 43.43 -9.61 16.15
CA ILE A 451 43.45 -9.37 17.60
C ILE A 451 43.86 -10.63 18.35
N LEU A 452 43.39 -11.80 17.93
CA LEU A 452 43.71 -13.06 18.60
C LEU A 452 45.19 -13.45 18.41
N ILE A 453 45.75 -13.24 17.21
CA ILE A 453 47.17 -13.48 16.92
C ILE A 453 48.07 -12.54 17.74
N THR A 454 47.70 -11.26 17.85
CA THR A 454 48.47 -10.29 18.64
C THR A 454 48.46 -10.63 20.13
N LEU A 455 47.33 -11.09 20.68
CA LEU A 455 47.24 -11.57 22.06
C LEU A 455 48.10 -12.81 22.31
N VAL A 456 48.10 -13.78 21.38
CA VAL A 456 48.97 -14.96 21.47
C VAL A 456 50.44 -14.55 21.44
N PHE A 457 50.82 -13.59 20.61
CA PHE A 457 52.19 -13.09 20.52
C PHE A 457 52.63 -12.35 21.80
N MET A 458 51.72 -11.57 22.41
CA MET A 458 51.99 -10.93 23.70
C MET A 458 52.13 -11.93 24.84
N LEU A 459 51.31 -12.98 24.87
CA LEU A 459 51.44 -14.07 25.85
C LEU A 459 52.76 -14.84 25.65
N TRP A 460 53.18 -15.04 24.41
CA TRP A 460 54.44 -15.70 24.10
C TRP A 460 55.66 -14.86 24.52
N LEU A 461 55.64 -13.54 24.26
CA LEU A 461 56.68 -12.61 24.71
C LEU A 461 56.70 -12.43 26.25
N GLY A 462 55.55 -12.53 26.90
CA GLY A 462 55.45 -12.55 28.37
C GLY A 462 55.97 -13.85 29.00
N TYR A 463 56.15 -14.90 28.21
CA TYR A 463 56.69 -16.20 28.60
C TYR A 463 58.16 -16.35 28.20
N VAL A 464 58.96 -15.28 28.30
CA VAL A 464 60.42 -15.39 28.28
C VAL A 464 60.86 -15.74 29.70
N PRO A 465 61.25 -17.00 30.00
CA PRO A 465 61.81 -17.31 31.30
C PRO A 465 63.11 -16.52 31.49
N PRO A 466 63.39 -16.04 32.73
CA PRO A 466 64.64 -15.33 32.99
C PRO A 466 65.81 -16.26 32.66
N LEU A 467 66.71 -15.79 31.78
CA LEU A 467 67.99 -16.42 31.50
C LEU A 467 68.81 -16.43 32.80
N ASN A 468 69.06 -17.64 33.33
CA ASN A 468 70.08 -17.89 34.35
C ASN A 468 71.49 -17.82 33.75
#